data_AF-A0A4V3I1H4-F1
#
_entry.id   AF-A0A4V3I1H4-F1
#
_cell.length_a   1.000
_cell.length_b   1.000
_cell.length_c   1.000
_cell.angle_alpha   90.00
_cell.angle_beta   90.00
_cell.angle_gamma   90.00
#
_symmetry.space_group_name_H-M   'P 1'
#
loop_
_entity.id
_entity.type
_entity.pdbx_description
1 polymer ?
#
loop_
_entity_poly.entity_id
_entity_poly.type
_entity_poly.pdbx_seq_one_letter_code
_entity_poly.pdbx_strand_id
1 'polypeptide(L)'
;MSNETFAWFTVGRYTVNPRFLLSEAIAELEKFGDVINVYDEYGHFNTIELACDETFRSSAARDELEANARWALPVTWRCGYPDVVNATREADWLVINLEAESSAADVS
;
A
#
# COMPACT_ATOMS: atom_id res chain seq x y z
N MET A 1 -16.71 23.26 12.43
CA MET A 1 -16.62 22.45 11.20
C MET A 1 -16.48 21.01 11.65
N SER A 2 -17.35 20.10 11.21
CA SER A 2 -17.13 18.66 11.43
C SER A 2 -15.94 18.25 10.56
N ASN A 3 -14.83 17.85 11.17
CA ASN A 3 -13.73 17.23 10.42
C ASN A 3 -14.24 15.86 9.96
N GLU A 4 -14.73 15.79 8.74
CA GLU A 4 -15.26 14.58 8.15
C GLU A 4 -14.14 13.54 8.03
N THR A 5 -14.38 12.35 8.56
CA THR A 5 -13.41 11.26 8.59
C THR A 5 -13.62 10.34 7.39
N PHE A 6 -12.58 10.17 6.59
CA PHE A 6 -12.63 9.33 5.39
C PHE A 6 -11.86 8.02 5.58
N ALA A 7 -12.21 7.01 4.79
CA ALA A 7 -11.42 5.79 4.65
C ALA A 7 -10.39 5.97 3.52
N TRP A 8 -9.19 5.46 3.77
CA TRP A 8 -8.05 5.59 2.88
C TRP A 8 -7.38 4.23 2.69
N PHE A 9 -7.17 3.84 1.43
CA PHE A 9 -6.23 2.79 1.05
C PHE A 9 -4.81 3.32 1.13
N THR A 10 -3.86 2.44 1.46
CA THR A 10 -2.44 2.79 1.57
C THR A 10 -1.59 1.82 0.75
N VAL A 11 -0.54 2.36 0.15
CA VAL A 11 0.52 1.58 -0.49
C VAL A 11 1.80 1.83 0.28
N GLY A 12 2.39 0.77 0.80
CA GLY A 12 3.65 0.80 1.54
C GLY A 12 4.80 0.23 0.73
N ARG A 13 6.00 0.79 0.92
CA ARG A 13 7.24 0.27 0.37
C ARG A 13 8.10 -0.31 1.49
N TYR A 14 8.54 -1.55 1.30
CA TYR A 14 9.22 -2.35 2.29
C TYR A 14 10.59 -2.75 1.79
N THR A 15 11.64 -2.37 2.51
CA THR A 15 12.98 -2.90 2.30
C THR A 15 13.11 -4.24 3.03
N VAL A 16 13.34 -5.34 2.32
CA VAL A 16 13.54 -6.65 2.94
C VAL A 16 14.85 -6.67 3.73
N ASN A 17 14.80 -7.16 4.96
CA ASN A 17 15.98 -7.32 5.79
C ASN A 17 16.89 -8.41 5.17
N PRO A 18 18.19 -8.15 4.95
CA PRO A 18 19.10 -9.05 4.24
C PRO A 18 19.33 -10.40 4.93
N ARG A 19 18.80 -10.60 6.15
CA ARG A 19 18.81 -11.88 6.86
C ARG A 19 17.72 -12.85 6.40
N PHE A 20 16.73 -12.39 5.64
CA PHE A 20 15.59 -13.22 5.19
C PHE A 20 15.55 -13.33 3.67
N LEU A 21 14.90 -14.39 3.20
CA LEU A 21 14.64 -14.55 1.78
C LEU A 21 13.50 -13.63 1.35
N LEU A 22 13.62 -13.09 0.13
CA LEU A 22 12.56 -12.29 -0.49
C LEU A 22 11.21 -13.01 -0.50
N SER A 23 11.20 -14.30 -0.84
CA SER A 23 9.98 -15.11 -0.86
C SER A 23 9.30 -15.22 0.50
N GLU A 24 10.05 -15.20 1.60
CA GLU A 24 9.47 -15.24 2.94
C GLU A 24 8.86 -13.88 3.33
N ALA A 25 9.47 -12.77 2.89
CA ALA A 25 8.93 -11.44 3.11
C ALA A 25 7.65 -11.23 2.30
N ILE A 26 7.61 -11.68 1.03
CA ILE A 26 6.41 -11.67 0.19
C ILE A 26 5.29 -12.46 0.87
N ALA A 27 5.54 -13.72 1.24
CA ALA A 27 4.52 -14.57 1.86
C ALA A 27 4.01 -14.04 3.22
N GLU A 28 4.78 -13.19 3.91
CA GLU A 28 4.31 -12.51 5.11
C GLU A 28 3.46 -11.28 4.77
N LEU A 29 3.88 -10.47 3.80
CA LEU A 29 3.17 -9.25 3.39
C LEU A 29 1.85 -9.55 2.67
N GLU A 30 1.77 -10.63 1.89
CA GLU A 30 0.55 -11.11 1.22
C GLU A 30 -0.61 -11.45 2.18
N LYS A 31 -0.36 -11.49 3.50
CA LYS A 31 -1.41 -11.64 4.50
C LYS A 31 -2.18 -10.35 4.78
N PHE A 32 -1.66 -9.21 4.32
CA PHE A 32 -2.17 -7.87 4.60
C PHE A 32 -2.60 -7.12 3.33
N GLY A 33 -2.37 -7.69 2.15
CA GLY A 33 -2.81 -7.16 0.87
C GLY A 33 -1.99 -7.68 -0.30
N ASP A 34 -2.12 -7.00 -1.43
CA ASP A 34 -1.52 -7.42 -2.69
C ASP A 34 -0.12 -6.84 -2.89
N VAL A 35 0.86 -7.69 -3.15
CA VAL A 35 2.19 -7.27 -3.59
C VAL A 35 2.09 -6.82 -5.04
N ILE A 36 2.24 -5.51 -5.27
CA ILE A 36 2.03 -4.91 -6.60
C ILE A 36 3.34 -4.71 -7.38
N ASN A 37 4.47 -4.55 -6.69
CA ASN A 37 5.79 -4.43 -7.32
C ASN A 37 6.87 -5.07 -6.45
N VAL A 38 7.90 -5.60 -7.11
CA VAL A 38 9.14 -6.06 -6.49
C VAL A 38 10.31 -5.48 -7.28
N TYR A 39 11.18 -4.74 -6.60
CA TYR A 39 12.36 -4.13 -7.20
C TYR A 39 13.62 -4.88 -6.77
N ASP A 40 14.44 -5.23 -7.74
CA ASP A 40 15.82 -5.67 -7.54
C ASP A 40 16.75 -4.52 -7.91
N GLU A 41 17.32 -3.85 -6.91
CA GLU A 41 18.36 -2.85 -7.15
C GLU A 41 19.75 -3.48 -7.00
N TYR A 42 20.47 -3.56 -8.12
CA TYR A 42 21.92 -3.80 -8.21
C TYR A 42 22.47 -4.91 -7.29
N GLY A 43 21.72 -6.00 -7.13
CA GLY A 43 22.15 -7.20 -6.42
C GLY A 43 22.05 -7.14 -4.90
N HIS A 44 21.63 -6.02 -4.31
CA HIS A 44 21.33 -5.91 -2.89
C HIS A 44 20.36 -4.74 -2.67
N PHE A 45 19.06 -5.05 -2.63
CA PHE A 45 18.02 -4.63 -1.66
C PHE A 45 16.67 -4.90 -2.32
N ASN A 46 16.06 -6.04 -1.99
CA ASN A 46 14.79 -6.44 -2.56
C ASN A 46 13.68 -5.59 -1.92
N THR A 47 13.18 -4.62 -2.66
CA THR A 47 12.12 -3.73 -2.18
C THR A 47 10.77 -4.25 -2.64
N ILE A 48 9.76 -4.28 -1.77
CA ILE A 48 8.41 -4.75 -2.07
C ILE A 48 7.45 -3.57 -1.91
N GLU A 49 6.58 -3.35 -2.88
CA GLU A 49 5.41 -2.48 -2.69
C GLU A 49 4.17 -3.33 -2.45
N LEU A 50 3.48 -3.03 -1.35
CA LEU A 50 2.27 -3.69 -0.90
C LEU A 50 1.12 -2.68 -0.96
N ALA A 51 0.05 -3.01 -1.67
CA ALA A 51 -1.25 -2.35 -1.55
C ALA A 51 -2.03 -3.04 -0.42
N CYS A 52 -2.35 -2.33 0.66
CA CYS A 52 -3.03 -2.94 1.80
C CYS A 52 -4.54 -3.11 1.56
N ASP A 53 -5.07 -4.26 1.99
CA ASP A 53 -6.51 -4.56 1.90
C ASP A 53 -7.33 -3.69 2.85
N GLU A 54 -6.78 -3.42 4.04
CA GLU A 54 -7.47 -2.66 5.06
C GLU A 54 -7.30 -1.15 4.84
N THR A 55 -8.41 -0.44 4.95
CA THR A 55 -8.42 1.03 4.98
C THR A 55 -8.17 1.54 6.39
N PHE A 56 -7.56 2.72 6.49
CA PHE A 56 -7.51 3.47 7.75
C PHE A 56 -8.41 4.71 7.71
N ARG A 57 -8.87 5.14 8.88
CA ARG A 57 -9.78 6.30 9.02
C ARG A 57 -8.99 7.55 9.40
N SER A 58 -9.11 8.62 8.62
CA SER A 58 -8.44 9.90 8.88
C SER A 58 -9.25 11.08 8.36
N SER A 59 -9.28 12.16 9.14
CA SER A 59 -9.79 13.48 8.76
C SER A 59 -8.67 14.50 8.55
N ALA A 60 -7.42 14.05 8.59
CA ALA A 60 -6.23 14.89 8.50
C ALA A 60 -6.06 15.50 7.10
N ALA A 61 -5.38 16.64 7.04
CA ALA A 61 -4.93 17.22 5.78
C ALA A 61 -3.84 16.34 5.14
N ARG A 62 -3.58 16.53 3.84
CA ARG A 62 -2.70 15.64 3.05
C ARG A 62 -1.28 15.50 3.61
N ASP A 63 -0.74 16.56 4.19
CA ASP A 63 0.56 16.63 4.84
C ASP A 63 0.62 15.87 6.17
N GLU A 64 -0.48 15.82 6.92
CA GLU A 64 -0.62 15.01 8.13
C GLU A 64 -1.04 13.56 7.83
N LEU A 65 -1.60 13.32 6.63
CA LEU A 65 -2.08 12.01 6.20
C LEU A 65 -0.95 10.99 6.05
N GLU A 66 0.25 11.42 5.63
CA GLU A 66 1.41 10.51 5.51
C GLU A 66 1.76 9.87 6.85
N ALA A 67 1.72 10.65 7.94
CA ALA A 67 1.98 10.11 9.28
C ALA A 67 0.91 9.09 9.69
N ASN A 68 -0.37 9.37 9.43
CA ASN A 68 -1.47 8.44 9.73
C ASN A 68 -1.38 7.17 8.87
N ALA A 69 -1.06 7.31 7.58
CA ALA A 69 -0.88 6.20 6.65
C ALA A 69 0.29 5.30 7.07
N ARG A 70 1.40 5.89 7.54
CA ARG A 70 2.56 5.13 8.04
C ARG A 70 2.19 4.24 9.22
N TRP A 71 1.32 4.71 10.12
CA TRP A 71 0.82 3.91 11.25
C TRP A 71 -0.17 2.82 10.86
N ALA A 72 -0.81 2.94 9.70
CA ALA A 72 -1.72 1.93 9.16
C ALA A 72 -0.97 0.79 8.45
N LEU A 73 0.26 1.02 7.99
CA LEU A 73 1.04 0.00 7.30
C LEU A 73 1.46 -1.12 8.27
N PRO A 74 1.31 -2.41 7.88
CA PRO A 74 1.74 -3.52 8.71
C PRO A 74 3.25 -3.47 8.93
N VAL A 75 3.68 -3.66 10.18
CA VAL A 75 5.09 -3.78 10.53
C VAL A 75 5.43 -5.26 10.67
N THR A 76 6.41 -5.72 9.90
CA THR A 76 6.90 -7.09 9.96
C THR A 76 8.35 -7.11 10.40
N TRP A 77 8.77 -8.21 11.03
CA TRP A 77 10.16 -8.39 11.47
C TRP A 77 11.09 -8.78 10.32
N ARG A 78 10.53 -9.17 9.16
CA ARG A 78 11.26 -9.52 7.93
C ARG A 78 11.60 -8.32 7.06
N CYS A 79 10.98 -7.18 7.31
CA CYS A 79 11.21 -5.93 6.58
C CYS A 79 11.67 -4.80 7.52
N GLY A 80 12.23 -3.74 6.95
CA GLY A 80 12.36 -2.46 7.63
C GLY A 80 11.00 -1.79 7.84
N TYR A 81 11.01 -0.66 8.55
CA TYR A 81 9.82 0.19 8.64
C TYR A 81 9.43 0.66 7.23
N PRO A 82 8.14 0.58 6.88
CA PRO A 82 7.73 0.91 5.53
C PRO A 82 7.62 2.42 5.30
N ASP A 83 7.93 2.82 4.08
CA ASP A 83 7.65 4.15 3.57
C ASP A 83 6.26 4.19 2.93
N VAL A 84 5.54 5.30 3.11
CA VAL A 84 4.24 5.50 2.46
C VAL A 84 4.51 5.93 1.02
N VAL A 85 4.09 5.10 0.06
CA VAL A 85 4.16 5.42 -1.36
C VAL A 85 2.95 6.25 -1.78
N ASN A 86 1.76 5.84 -1.32
CA ASN A 86 0.51 6.49 -1.67
C ASN A 86 -0.55 6.27 -0.58
N ALA A 87 -1.46 7.23 -0.45
CA ALA A 87 -2.70 7.09 0.30
C ALA A 87 -3.85 7.65 -0.55
N THR A 88 -4.80 6.79 -0.92
CA THR A 88 -5.92 7.13 -1.81
C THR A 88 -7.23 6.93 -1.07
N ARG A 89 -8.18 7.86 -1.23
CA ARG A 89 -9.49 7.71 -0.59
C ARG A 89 -10.21 6.52 -1.20
N GLU A 90 -10.90 5.75 -0.36
CA GLU A 90 -11.69 4.59 -0.81
C GLU A 90 -12.68 4.97 -1.93
N ALA A 91 -13.33 6.13 -1.79
CA ALA A 91 -14.26 6.64 -2.79
C ALA A 91 -13.60 6.94 -4.15
N ASP A 92 -12.33 7.37 -4.16
CA ASP A 92 -11.59 7.70 -5.39
C ASP A 92 -11.04 6.42 -6.05
N TRP A 93 -10.72 5.38 -5.26
CA TRP A 93 -10.24 4.09 -5.74
C TRP A 93 -11.33 3.32 -6.52
N LEU A 94 -12.57 3.33 -6.02
CA LEU A 94 -13.69 2.65 -6.66
C LEU A 94 -14.03 3.23 -8.04
N VAL A 95 -13.78 4.53 -8.26
CA VAL A 95 -14.03 5.18 -9.55
C VAL A 95 -13.04 4.68 -10.61
N ILE A 96 -11.77 4.49 -10.25
CA ILE A 96 -10.74 4.00 -11.19
C ILE A 96 -11.04 2.58 -11.67
N ASN A 97 -11.48 1.69 -10.77
CA ASN A 97 -11.81 0.31 -11.14
C ASN A 97 -13.08 0.21 -12.00
N LEU A 98 -14.11 1.03 -11.73
CA LEU A 98 -15.31 1.07 -12.56
C LEU A 98 -15.03 1.60 -13.98
N GLU A 99 -14.15 2.60 -14.12
CA GLU A 99 -13.75 3.12 -15.44
C GLU A 99 -12.89 2.09 -16.23
N ALA A 100 -12.03 1.34 -15.54
CA ALA A 100 -11.24 0.27 -16.15
C ALA A 100 -12.12 -0.90 -16.64
N GLU A 101 -13.12 -1.31 -15.84
CA GLU A 101 -14.07 -2.35 -16.20
C GLU A 101 -15.01 -1.92 -17.34
N SER A 102 -15.47 -0.66 -17.34
CA SER A 102 -16.29 -0.13 -18.44
C SER A 102 -15.51 -0.05 -19.76
N SER A 103 -14.21 0.29 -19.71
CA SER A 103 -13.35 0.33 -20.89
C SER A 103 -13.06 -1.07 -21.47
N ALA A 104 -13.02 -2.11 -20.62
CA ALA A 104 -12.87 -3.49 -21.07
C ALA A 104 -14.17 -4.07 -21.70
N ALA A 105 -15.34 -3.58 -21.28
CA ALA A 105 -16.64 -4.03 -21.79
C ALA A 105 -16.98 -3.49 -23.20
N ASP A 106 -16.39 -2.37 -23.62
CA ASP A 106 -16.61 -1.75 -24.95
C ASP A 106 -15.76 -2.39 -26.07
N VAL A 107 -14.96 -3.41 -25.76
CA VAL A 107 -14.10 -4.13 -26.73
C VAL A 107 -14.61 -5.56 -27.01
N SER A 108 -15.84 -5.90 -26.61
CA SER A 108 -16.46 -7.22 -26.84
C SER A 108 -17.47 -7.25 -27.98
#